data_AF-A0A9W5Z448-F1
#
_entry.id   AF-A0A9W5Z448-F1
#
_cell.length_a   1.000
_cell.length_b   1.000
_cell.length_c   1.000
_cell.angle_alpha   90.00
_cell.angle_beta   90.00
_cell.angle_gamma   90.00
#
_symmetry.space_group_name_H-M   'P 1'
#
loop_
_entity.id
_entity.type
_entity.pdbx_description
1 polymer ?
#
loop_
_entity_poly.entity_id
_entity_poly.type
_entity_poly.pdbx_seq_one_letter_code
_entity_poly.pdbx_strand_id
1 'polypeptide(L)'
;SIVEDIYDDLDVVYEQSSGVGYVPCSLAQNNTNITYTFSSPTINVGVNELVLDVGDLLFQDGERACVFGIVPAGDSTAVLGDTFLRSAYVVYDLANNEISLANTNFDSTGNNILEIGTGDDSVPGATKVANPVTTVAVDGSGARIGGPTGATFTSIPSATSGG
;
A
#
# COMPACT_ATOMS: atom_id res chain seq x y z
N SER A 1 -17.33 -0.01 1.23
CA SER A 1 -16.23 -1.01 1.12
C SER A 1 -14.99 -0.39 1.73
N ILE A 2 -14.02 -1.16 2.25
CA ILE A 2 -12.81 -0.58 2.89
C ILE A 2 -12.13 0.46 1.98
N VAL A 3 -12.06 0.22 0.67
CA VAL A 3 -11.47 1.18 -0.27
C VAL A 3 -12.34 2.42 -0.48
N GLU A 4 -13.66 2.28 -0.49
CA GLU A 4 -14.59 3.42 -0.61
C GLU A 4 -14.49 4.31 0.63
N ASP A 5 -14.44 3.72 1.83
CA ASP A 5 -14.31 4.48 3.09
C ASP A 5 -12.99 5.27 3.11
N ILE A 6 -11.88 4.65 2.64
CA ILE A 6 -10.59 5.34 2.49
C ILE A 6 -10.67 6.49 1.46
N TYR A 7 -11.40 6.28 0.37
CA TYR A 7 -11.53 7.29 -0.68
C TYR A 7 -12.33 8.49 -0.20
N ASP A 8 -13.40 8.26 0.55
CA ASP A 8 -14.20 9.31 1.16
C ASP A 8 -13.39 10.10 2.21
N ASP A 9 -12.60 9.42 3.04
CA ASP A 9 -11.76 10.07 4.07
C ASP A 9 -10.60 10.91 3.51
N LEU A 10 -10.13 10.60 2.30
CA LEU A 10 -8.96 11.23 1.67
C LEU A 10 -9.29 12.04 0.42
N ASP A 11 -10.59 12.26 0.13
CA ASP A 11 -11.09 12.96 -1.04
C ASP A 11 -10.51 12.40 -2.37
N VAL A 12 -10.41 11.07 -2.47
CA VAL A 12 -9.88 10.40 -3.66
C VAL A 12 -10.90 10.47 -4.80
N VAL A 13 -10.49 11.07 -5.92
CA VAL A 13 -11.28 11.06 -7.16
C VAL A 13 -11.06 9.75 -7.88
N TYR A 14 -12.02 8.83 -7.78
CA TYR A 14 -11.96 7.58 -8.52
C TYR A 14 -12.46 7.74 -9.96
N GLU A 15 -11.65 7.31 -10.92
CA GLU A 15 -12.07 7.23 -12.32
C GLU A 15 -12.32 5.79 -12.75
N GLN A 16 -13.59 5.48 -13.05
CA GLN A 16 -14.05 4.11 -13.27
C GLN A 16 -13.49 3.49 -14.56
N SER A 17 -13.25 4.26 -15.63
CA SER A 17 -12.76 3.72 -16.89
C SER A 17 -11.30 3.25 -16.82
N SER A 18 -10.47 3.95 -16.05
CA SER A 18 -9.08 3.57 -15.79
C SER A 18 -8.93 2.66 -14.58
N GLY A 19 -9.93 2.63 -13.69
CA GLY A 19 -9.90 1.86 -12.45
C GLY A 19 -8.92 2.42 -11.42
N VAL A 20 -8.59 3.70 -11.52
CA VAL A 20 -7.54 4.36 -10.72
C VAL A 20 -8.11 5.53 -9.92
N GLY A 21 -7.67 5.68 -8.68
CA GLY A 21 -7.93 6.85 -7.84
C GLY A 21 -6.89 7.95 -8.04
N TYR A 22 -7.33 9.20 -7.96
CA TYR A 22 -6.47 10.38 -8.06
C TYR A 22 -6.64 11.27 -6.84
N VAL A 23 -5.56 11.88 -6.40
CA VAL A 23 -5.51 12.83 -5.28
C VAL A 23 -4.63 14.02 -5.64
N PRO A 24 -4.82 15.18 -4.99
CA PRO A 24 -3.83 16.26 -5.04
C PRO A 24 -2.44 15.76 -4.66
N CYS A 25 -1.42 16.04 -5.48
CA CYS A 25 -0.04 15.68 -5.13
C CYS A 25 0.43 16.31 -3.81
N SER A 26 -0.19 17.43 -3.42
CA SER A 26 0.01 18.11 -2.13
C SER A 26 -0.35 17.23 -0.93
N LEU A 27 -1.24 16.23 -1.09
CA LEU A 27 -1.60 15.27 -0.06
C LEU A 27 -0.37 14.51 0.49
N ALA A 28 0.68 14.33 -0.32
CA ALA A 28 1.93 13.69 0.12
C ALA A 28 2.63 14.42 1.27
N GLN A 29 2.29 15.70 1.52
CA GLN A 29 2.86 16.48 2.61
C GLN A 29 2.10 16.32 3.93
N ASN A 30 0.94 15.64 3.92
CA ASN A 30 0.16 15.41 5.12
C ASN A 30 0.77 14.30 5.98
N ASN A 31 0.74 14.48 7.30
CA ASN A 31 1.24 13.50 8.26
C ASN A 31 0.16 12.47 8.65
N THR A 32 -0.55 11.95 7.65
CA THR A 32 -1.62 10.95 7.81
C THR A 32 -1.08 9.58 7.45
N ASN A 33 -1.45 8.55 8.23
CA ASN A 33 -1.02 7.18 7.99
C ASN A 33 -2.23 6.27 7.74
N ILE A 34 -2.07 5.32 6.82
CA ILE A 34 -2.88 4.11 6.76
C ILE A 34 -2.19 3.03 7.57
N THR A 35 -2.91 2.50 8.56
CA THR A 35 -2.35 1.60 9.58
C THR A 35 -2.82 0.18 9.33
N TYR A 36 -1.89 -0.71 9.01
CA TYR A 36 -2.15 -2.14 8.74
C TYR A 36 -1.89 -2.95 10.01
N THR A 37 -2.95 -3.43 10.64
CA THR A 37 -2.85 -4.25 11.86
C THR A 37 -2.90 -5.74 11.52
N PHE A 38 -1.79 -6.43 11.74
CA PHE A 38 -1.72 -7.90 11.75
C PHE A 38 -1.94 -8.43 13.18
N SER A 39 -1.84 -9.75 13.40
CA SER A 39 -1.86 -10.32 14.77
C SER A 39 -0.79 -9.67 15.68
N SER A 40 0.34 -9.32 15.08
CA SER A 40 1.38 -8.38 15.51
C SER A 40 2.49 -8.48 14.44
N PRO A 41 3.18 -7.40 14.04
CA PRO A 41 3.05 -6.02 14.50
C PRO A 41 1.96 -5.24 13.73
N THR A 42 1.88 -3.94 14.01
CA THR A 42 1.19 -2.96 13.16
C THR A 42 2.20 -2.26 12.25
N ILE A 43 1.88 -2.08 10.98
CA ILE A 43 2.69 -1.37 9.98
C ILE A 43 2.01 -0.05 9.63
N ASN A 44 2.73 1.06 9.80
CA ASN A 44 2.25 2.40 9.49
C ASN A 44 2.75 2.82 8.12
N VAL A 45 1.84 3.03 7.18
CA VAL A 45 2.15 3.51 5.83
C VAL A 45 1.73 4.98 5.76
N GLY A 46 2.70 5.88 5.64
CA GLY A 46 2.42 7.30 5.43
C GLY A 46 1.72 7.54 4.10
N VAL A 47 0.82 8.52 4.04
CA VAL A 47 0.11 8.85 2.80
C VAL A 47 1.07 9.27 1.68
N ASN A 48 2.25 9.78 2.03
CA ASN A 48 3.34 10.07 1.09
C ASN A 48 3.82 8.82 0.31
N GLU A 49 3.67 7.61 0.86
CA GLU A 49 3.98 6.34 0.17
C GLU A 49 2.83 5.88 -0.74
N LEU A 50 1.65 6.50 -0.61
CA LEU A 50 0.43 6.21 -1.37
C LEU A 50 0.12 7.28 -2.41
N VAL A 51 0.82 8.41 -2.41
CA VAL A 51 0.67 9.47 -3.41
C VAL A 51 1.78 9.29 -4.45
N LEU A 52 1.40 8.73 -5.61
CA LEU A 52 2.34 8.37 -6.67
C LEU A 52 2.38 9.47 -7.73
N ASP A 53 3.49 10.21 -7.77
CA ASP A 53 3.76 11.16 -8.85
C ASP A 53 4.20 10.41 -10.11
N VAL A 54 3.28 10.32 -11.08
CA VAL A 54 3.48 9.67 -12.37
C VAL A 54 3.72 10.67 -13.51
N GLY A 55 4.03 11.93 -13.18
CA GLY A 55 4.32 13.01 -14.12
C GLY A 55 3.28 14.13 -14.13
N ASP A 56 3.10 14.76 -15.29
CA ASP A 56 2.30 15.97 -15.46
C ASP A 56 0.80 15.67 -15.64
N LEU A 57 0.20 15.04 -14.63
CA LEU A 57 -1.26 14.95 -14.52
C LEU A 57 -1.81 16.19 -13.81
N LEU A 58 -2.93 16.69 -14.31
CA LEU A 58 -3.62 17.86 -13.79
C LEU A 58 -5.12 17.56 -13.62
N PHE A 59 -5.69 18.04 -12.53
CA PHE A 59 -7.14 18.19 -12.39
C PHE A 59 -7.65 19.31 -13.31
N GLN A 60 -8.97 19.38 -13.50
CA GLN A 60 -9.60 20.39 -14.37
C GLN A 60 -9.40 21.83 -13.89
N ASP A 61 -9.19 22.02 -12.59
CA ASP A 61 -8.84 23.31 -11.96
C ASP A 61 -7.35 23.69 -12.13
N GLY A 62 -6.53 22.81 -12.70
CA GLY A 62 -5.10 23.01 -12.90
C GLY A 62 -4.22 22.58 -11.73
N GLU A 63 -4.76 21.98 -10.66
CA GLU A 63 -3.96 21.39 -9.59
C GLU A 63 -3.24 20.12 -10.06
N ARG A 64 -2.02 19.88 -9.56
CA ARG A 64 -1.25 18.66 -9.83
C ARG A 64 -1.96 17.44 -9.24
N ALA A 65 -2.31 16.49 -10.10
CA ALA A 65 -2.91 15.22 -9.74
C ALA A 65 -1.84 14.13 -9.63
N CYS A 66 -1.97 13.28 -8.62
CA CYS A 66 -1.13 12.10 -8.40
C CYS A 66 -2.02 10.85 -8.34
N VAL A 67 -1.49 9.70 -8.73
CA VAL A 67 -2.20 8.43 -8.62
C VAL A 67 -2.22 8.00 -7.16
N PHE A 68 -3.38 7.55 -6.66
CA PHE A 68 -3.50 7.01 -5.32
C PHE A 68 -3.16 5.52 -5.28
N GLY A 69 -2.35 5.12 -4.31
CA GLY A 69 -1.68 3.82 -4.20
C GLY A 69 -2.56 2.67 -3.69
N ILE A 70 -3.86 2.88 -3.51
CA ILE A 70 -4.84 1.86 -3.15
C ILE A 70 -5.93 1.83 -4.22
N VAL A 71 -6.20 0.64 -4.76
CA VAL A 71 -7.27 0.41 -5.75
C VAL A 71 -8.20 -0.71 -5.29
N PRO A 72 -9.49 -0.68 -5.67
CA PRO A 72 -10.39 -1.79 -5.41
C PRO A 72 -9.88 -3.09 -6.03
N ALA A 73 -9.82 -4.17 -5.24
CA ALA A 73 -9.41 -5.48 -5.75
C ALA A 73 -10.55 -6.22 -6.49
N GLY A 74 -11.80 -5.77 -6.33
CA GLY A 74 -12.97 -6.48 -6.84
C GLY A 74 -13.01 -7.91 -6.29
N ASP A 75 -13.21 -8.88 -7.18
CA ASP A 75 -13.18 -10.31 -6.86
C ASP A 75 -11.74 -10.89 -6.83
N SER A 76 -10.71 -10.09 -7.16
CA SER A 76 -9.32 -10.54 -7.13
C SER A 76 -8.78 -10.57 -5.70
N THR A 77 -7.70 -11.33 -5.50
CA THR A 77 -6.98 -11.34 -4.23
C THR A 77 -6.39 -9.95 -3.95
N ALA A 78 -6.63 -9.40 -2.76
CA ALA A 78 -6.02 -8.15 -2.30
C ALA A 78 -4.51 -8.32 -2.13
N VAL A 79 -3.74 -7.33 -2.60
CA VAL A 79 -2.28 -7.38 -2.60
C VAL A 79 -1.71 -6.17 -1.88
N LEU A 80 -0.82 -6.43 -0.92
CA LEU A 80 0.02 -5.42 -0.29
C LEU A 80 1.31 -5.28 -1.12
N GLY A 81 1.29 -4.33 -2.06
CA GLY A 81 2.35 -4.14 -3.04
C GLY A 81 3.46 -3.18 -2.61
N ASP A 82 4.14 -2.59 -3.59
CA ASP A 82 5.33 -1.75 -3.40
C ASP A 82 5.12 -0.60 -2.38
N THR A 83 3.94 0.03 -2.39
CA THR A 83 3.61 1.12 -1.46
C THR A 83 3.63 0.66 0.00
N PHE A 84 3.12 -0.54 0.28
CA PHE A 84 3.24 -1.17 1.59
C PHE A 84 4.69 -1.60 1.88
N LEU A 85 5.34 -2.26 0.92
CA LEU A 85 6.69 -2.80 1.09
C LEU A 85 7.75 -1.72 1.32
N ARG A 86 7.55 -0.49 0.85
CA ARG A 86 8.42 0.64 1.16
C ARG A 86 8.37 1.04 2.64
N SER A 87 7.25 0.81 3.30
CA SER A 87 7.04 1.09 4.74
C SER A 87 7.26 -0.13 5.64
N ALA A 88 7.53 -1.31 5.07
CA ALA A 88 7.74 -2.54 5.81
C ALA A 88 9.15 -3.10 5.59
N TYR A 89 9.80 -3.50 6.69
CA TYR A 89 10.93 -4.41 6.63
C TYR A 89 10.40 -5.84 6.68
N VAL A 90 10.65 -6.61 5.62
CA VAL A 90 10.05 -7.94 5.42
C VAL A 90 11.15 -8.98 5.29
N VAL A 91 11.02 -10.06 6.07
CA VAL A 91 11.84 -11.27 5.91
C VAL A 91 10.94 -12.43 5.52
N TYR A 92 11.22 -13.04 4.38
CA TYR A 92 10.55 -14.23 3.89
C TYR A 92 11.37 -15.47 4.26
N ASP A 93 10.91 -16.22 5.26
CA ASP A 93 11.51 -17.51 5.62
C ASP A 93 10.71 -18.65 4.99
N LEU A 94 11.19 -19.09 3.82
CA LEU A 94 10.56 -20.16 3.06
C LEU A 94 10.77 -21.55 3.68
N ALA A 95 11.78 -21.74 4.54
CA ALA A 95 12.00 -23.03 5.19
C ALA A 95 10.95 -23.29 6.28
N ASN A 96 10.55 -22.22 6.99
CA ASN A 96 9.53 -22.26 8.02
C ASN A 96 8.12 -21.86 7.53
N ASN A 97 7.99 -21.38 6.29
CA ASN A 97 6.76 -20.78 5.74
C ASN A 97 6.25 -19.60 6.57
N GLU A 98 7.18 -18.75 7.01
CA GLU A 98 6.90 -17.59 7.87
C GLU A 98 7.26 -16.28 7.16
N ILE A 99 6.51 -15.22 7.47
CA ILE A 99 6.83 -13.85 7.07
C ILE A 99 7.00 -13.04 8.35
N SER A 100 8.20 -12.51 8.56
CA SER A 100 8.46 -11.57 9.66
C SER A 100 8.33 -10.14 9.13
N LEU A 101 7.66 -9.29 9.91
CA LEU A 101 7.37 -7.90 9.56
C LEU A 101 7.87 -6.96 10.64
N ALA A 102 8.34 -5.78 10.24
CA ALA A 102 8.60 -4.63 11.09
C ALA A 102 8.37 -3.34 10.28
N ASN A 103 8.24 -2.19 10.95
CA ASN A 103 8.19 -0.90 10.25
C ASN A 103 9.58 -0.57 9.68
N THR A 104 9.63 0.03 8.49
CA THR A 104 10.87 0.56 7.91
C THR A 104 11.47 1.64 8.81
N ASN A 105 12.78 1.58 9.02
CA ASN A 105 13.54 2.69 9.59
C ASN A 105 14.12 3.55 8.46
N PHE A 106 13.43 4.64 8.11
CA PHE A 106 13.81 5.52 7.00
C PHE A 106 15.12 6.28 7.24
N ASP A 107 15.49 6.52 8.51
CA ASP A 107 16.67 7.30 8.90
C ASP A 107 17.82 6.41 9.42
N SER A 108 17.92 5.18 8.92
CA SER A 108 18.99 4.26 9.34
C SER A 108 20.36 4.75 8.88
N THR A 109 21.27 4.97 9.83
CA THR A 109 22.66 5.39 9.56
C THR A 109 23.69 4.29 9.85
N GLY A 110 23.25 3.15 10.37
CA GLY A 110 24.11 2.03 10.75
C GLY A 110 23.53 0.70 10.31
N ASN A 111 24.38 -0.32 10.33
CA ASN A 111 24.02 -1.68 9.90
C ASN A 111 24.33 -2.68 11.00
N ASN A 112 23.43 -3.63 11.19
CA ASN A 112 23.63 -4.83 12.00
C ASN A 112 23.06 -6.02 11.23
N ILE A 113 23.81 -6.51 10.24
CA ILE A 113 23.38 -7.58 9.36
C ILE A 113 23.69 -8.91 10.04
N LEU A 114 22.65 -9.71 10.30
CA LEU A 114 22.75 -11.03 10.90
C LEU A 114 22.24 -12.09 9.92
N GLU A 115 22.80 -13.29 10.01
CA GLU A 115 22.37 -14.43 9.22
C GLU A 115 21.00 -14.93 9.68
N ILE A 116 20.14 -15.31 8.74
CA ILE A 116 18.93 -16.08 9.03
C ILE A 116 19.36 -17.52 9.26
N GLY A 117 19.18 -18.00 10.49
CA GLY A 117 19.60 -19.32 10.91
C GLY A 117 18.69 -20.44 10.42
N THR A 118 18.74 -21.57 11.12
CA THR A 118 17.90 -22.73 10.85
C THR A 118 17.02 -23.06 12.06
N GLY A 119 15.97 -23.84 11.82
CA GLY A 119 15.01 -24.22 12.85
C GLY A 119 13.95 -23.14 13.08
N ASP A 120 13.14 -23.36 14.12
CA ASP A 120 11.89 -22.64 14.33
C ASP A 120 12.08 -21.14 14.67
N ASP A 121 13.24 -20.71 15.16
CA ASP A 121 13.54 -19.33 15.53
C ASP A 121 14.71 -18.77 14.70
N SER A 122 14.70 -19.06 13.40
CA SER A 122 15.74 -18.72 12.42
C SER A 122 15.98 -17.22 12.25
N VAL A 123 14.93 -16.39 12.35
CA VAL A 123 15.00 -14.94 12.09
C VAL A 123 15.43 -14.20 13.36
N PRO A 124 16.64 -13.59 13.40
CA PRO A 124 17.13 -12.94 14.61
C PRO A 124 16.26 -11.76 15.03
N GLY A 125 15.86 -11.74 16.31
CA GLY A 125 15.05 -10.66 16.89
C GLY A 125 13.56 -10.70 16.52
N ALA A 126 13.12 -11.66 15.72
CA ALA A 126 11.70 -11.88 15.48
C ALA A 126 11.02 -12.46 16.72
N THR A 127 9.74 -12.15 16.91
CA THR A 127 8.89 -12.74 17.94
C THR A 127 7.65 -13.33 17.28
N LYS A 128 7.39 -14.61 17.55
CA LYS A 128 6.20 -15.29 17.03
C LYS A 128 4.92 -14.69 17.61
N VAL A 129 3.90 -14.60 16.76
CA VAL A 129 2.56 -14.18 17.18
C VAL A 129 1.79 -15.37 17.76
N ALA A 130 0.94 -15.12 18.77
CA ALA A 130 0.19 -16.19 19.43
C ALA A 130 -0.90 -16.82 18.52
N ASN A 131 -1.39 -16.07 17.54
CA ASN A 131 -2.47 -16.48 16.63
C ASN A 131 -2.14 -16.05 15.20
N PRO A 132 -1.19 -16.71 14.53
CA PRO A 132 -0.86 -16.38 13.14
C PRO A 132 -2.02 -16.76 12.23
N VAL A 133 -2.27 -15.94 11.21
CA VAL A 133 -3.16 -16.31 10.12
C VAL A 133 -2.40 -17.27 9.21
N THR A 134 -2.84 -18.53 9.15
CA THR A 134 -2.12 -19.60 8.43
C THR A 134 -2.73 -19.96 7.08
N THR A 135 -3.90 -19.40 6.75
CA THR A 135 -4.60 -19.68 5.49
C THR A 135 -5.29 -18.44 4.96
N VAL A 136 -5.16 -18.20 3.65
CA VAL A 136 -5.91 -17.19 2.91
C VAL A 136 -6.55 -17.88 1.70
N ALA A 137 -7.82 -17.59 1.43
CA ALA A 137 -8.44 -17.99 0.17
C ALA A 137 -7.88 -17.09 -0.94
N VAL A 138 -6.99 -17.64 -1.76
CA VAL A 138 -6.38 -16.93 -2.89
C VAL A 138 -7.16 -17.31 -4.14
N ASP A 139 -7.78 -16.32 -4.80
CA ASP A 139 -8.23 -16.46 -6.18
C ASP A 139 -7.07 -16.11 -7.13
N GLY A 140 -7.02 -16.77 -8.28
CA GLY A 140 -5.83 -16.96 -9.13
C GLY A 140 -5.20 -15.70 -9.74
N SER A 141 -5.78 -14.51 -9.51
CA SER A 141 -5.19 -13.23 -9.91
C SER A 141 -5.14 -12.27 -8.72
N GLY A 142 -4.02 -11.56 -8.59
CA GLY A 142 -3.86 -10.50 -7.60
C GLY A 142 -4.11 -9.13 -8.23
N ALA A 143 -4.71 -8.21 -7.48
CA ALA A 143 -4.96 -6.85 -7.94
C ALA A 143 -3.65 -6.11 -8.30
N ARG A 144 -3.72 -5.23 -9.32
CA ARG A 144 -2.59 -4.40 -9.79
C ARG A 144 -3.12 -3.00 -10.16
N ILE A 145 -2.39 -1.95 -9.78
CA ILE A 145 -2.68 -0.59 -10.23
C ILE A 145 -2.33 -0.50 -11.73
N GLY A 146 -3.28 -0.05 -12.57
CA GLY A 146 -3.04 0.08 -14.01
C GLY A 146 -2.91 -1.26 -14.75
N GLY A 147 -3.64 -2.30 -14.32
CA GLY A 147 -3.82 -3.53 -15.10
C GLY A 147 -4.28 -3.24 -16.54
N PRO A 148 -4.19 -4.21 -17.49
CA PRO A 148 -4.37 -3.94 -18.92
C PRO A 148 -5.81 -3.54 -19.24
N THR A 149 -6.11 -2.25 -19.14
CA THR A 149 -7.27 -1.58 -19.71
C THR A 149 -6.71 -0.58 -20.73
N GLY A 150 -7.12 -0.74 -21.99
CA GLY A 150 -6.56 0.01 -23.12
C GLY A 150 -6.48 1.50 -22.84
N ALA A 151 -5.29 2.07 -23.03
CA ALA A 151 -4.99 3.47 -22.80
C ALA A 151 -6.00 4.38 -23.52
N THR A 152 -6.81 5.07 -22.74
CA THR A 152 -7.59 6.22 -23.18
C THR A 152 -7.31 7.36 -22.22
N PHE A 153 -6.89 8.50 -22.77
CA PHE A 153 -6.63 9.71 -22.00
C PHE A 153 -7.97 10.26 -21.51
N THR A 154 -8.21 10.22 -20.20
CA THR A 154 -9.40 10.77 -19.56
C THR A 154 -9.02 12.03 -18.77
N SER A 155 -9.76 13.11 -18.99
CA SER A 155 -9.70 14.31 -18.15
C SER A 155 -10.19 13.96 -16.73
N ILE A 156 -9.36 14.14 -15.72
CA ILE A 156 -9.67 13.77 -14.33
C ILE A 156 -10.54 14.88 -13.69
N PRO A 157 -11.76 14.58 -13.21
CA PRO A 157 -12.60 15.58 -12.54
C PRO A 157 -11.98 16.06 -11.23
N SER A 158 -12.25 17.29 -10.81
CA SER A 158 -11.75 17.83 -9.54
C SER A 158 -12.40 17.17 -8.32
N ALA A 159 -11.66 17.06 -7.21
CA ALA A 159 -12.22 16.65 -5.92
C ALA A 159 -13.28 17.69 -5.49
N THR A 160 -14.48 17.23 -5.17
CA THR A 160 -15.54 18.11 -4.67
C THR A 160 -15.35 18.24 -3.17
N SER A 161 -14.99 19.44 -2.69
CA SER A 161 -14.92 19.72 -1.26
C SER A 161 -16.33 19.55 -0.64
N GLY A 162 -16.55 18.43 0.05
CA GLY A 162 -17.73 18.24 0.88
C GLY A 162 -17.64 19.14 2.12
N GLY A 163 -18.63 20.03 2.28
CA GLY A 163 -18.83 20.81 3.50
C GLY A 163 -19.86 20.19 4.42
#